data_AF-A0A3B0SGN4-F1
#
_entry.id   AF-A0A3B0SGN4-F1
#
_cell.length_a   1.000
_cell.length_b   1.000
_cell.length_c   1.000
_cell.angle_alpha   90.00
_cell.angle_beta   90.00
_cell.angle_gamma   90.00
#
_symmetry.space_group_name_H-M   'P 1'
#
loop_
_entity.id
_entity.type
_entity.pdbx_description
1 polymer ?
#
loop_
_entity_poly.entity_id
_entity_poly.type
_entity_poly.pdbx_seq_one_letter_code
_entity_poly.pdbx_strand_id
1 'polypeptide(L)'
;MHKRVWYSSGAVLGTKISSADAVPYVVLIAEQSRSLRRIYKGYLDALVSKPTSIHLACTGREALDAAQIHQPNLIILDLELSDIPGHDLVTALRQKLPETTILAVAVQSSLDTAVDAVRAGATDVLIKPLNREKIRHAIGHMTIVRSSTAAAEISEKISDSGAANGFIGTSPAMQIIYKTIAVAAPSNATVFITGESGTGKELYAQAIHRRSKRAGKALISLNCSAIPRDLIESEIFGHVRGAFTGATEDRDGAAILADGGTLFLDEICEMDLDLQTKLLRFIQTSTVQKVGDARAREVDVRFVCATNRNLLEEVSSGRFREDLYYRLHVIPVHMPPLRDREGDVRLLASAFLQRFALREGKTYSGFDAGALSVLETYGWPGNVRQLENLVQNVVVMNTGGEVTEAMLQALLSQPAHPCRPVGPQCPVHQFNPVVIRMPGRWGTGETLTPDLAQPSCPQAQVQPLWLEEKNIIERAVKVCGGNTVLAAALLEVSPSTLYRKRKSWARCQTTPTAAGLMAAKQVSAGSSVNRGVETETSAV
;
A
#
# COMPACT_ATOMS: atom_id res chain seq x y z
N MET A 1 69.27 7.67 -11.59
CA MET A 1 68.46 7.43 -12.81
C MET A 1 67.00 7.68 -12.47
N HIS A 2 66.31 8.64 -13.11
CA HIS A 2 64.85 8.81 -13.00
C HIS A 2 64.26 9.00 -14.40
N LYS A 3 63.17 8.27 -14.71
CA LYS A 3 62.45 8.42 -15.98
C LYS A 3 61.62 9.70 -15.97
N ARG A 4 61.58 10.39 -17.11
CA ARG A 4 60.89 11.69 -17.28
C ARG A 4 59.40 11.50 -17.55
N VAL A 5 58.61 12.47 -17.10
CA VAL A 5 57.24 12.71 -17.57
C VAL A 5 57.26 12.98 -19.08
N TRP A 6 56.25 12.48 -19.79
CA TRP A 6 55.85 12.95 -21.12
C TRP A 6 54.34 13.16 -21.13
N TYR A 7 53.89 14.30 -21.64
CA TYR A 7 52.51 14.52 -22.07
C TYR A 7 52.33 13.89 -23.46
N SER A 8 51.22 13.20 -23.69
CA SER A 8 50.76 12.84 -25.03
C SER A 8 49.24 12.92 -25.13
N SER A 9 48.75 13.72 -26.09
CA SER A 9 47.34 13.79 -26.44
C SER A 9 46.93 12.52 -27.18
N GLY A 10 45.83 11.87 -26.78
CA GLY A 10 45.36 10.60 -27.36
C GLY A 10 43.84 10.58 -27.53
N ALA A 11 43.40 10.68 -28.77
CA ALA A 11 42.02 10.70 -29.27
C ALA A 11 40.93 10.01 -28.41
N VAL A 12 39.94 10.79 -27.95
CA VAL A 12 38.57 10.29 -27.77
C VAL A 12 37.90 10.26 -29.14
N LEU A 13 37.32 9.13 -29.56
CA LEU A 13 36.66 9.02 -30.86
C LEU A 13 35.43 9.92 -30.92
N GLY A 14 35.44 10.89 -31.83
CA GLY A 14 34.29 11.74 -32.12
C GLY A 14 33.39 11.13 -33.19
N THR A 15 32.31 10.47 -32.78
CA THR A 15 31.14 10.24 -33.66
C THR A 15 30.41 11.56 -33.86
N LYS A 16 30.82 12.34 -34.87
CA LYS A 16 30.04 13.47 -35.39
C LYS A 16 28.72 12.93 -35.96
N ILE A 17 27.65 12.96 -35.17
CA ILE A 17 26.28 12.91 -35.70
C ILE A 17 26.07 14.21 -36.49
N SER A 18 25.57 14.11 -37.72
CA SER A 18 25.40 15.24 -38.63
C SER A 18 24.37 16.23 -38.11
N SER A 19 24.73 17.52 -38.10
CA SER A 19 23.88 18.63 -37.66
C SER A 19 22.87 19.05 -38.74
N ALA A 20 22.03 18.13 -39.19
CA ALA A 20 21.07 18.33 -40.28
C ALA A 20 19.62 18.26 -39.80
N ASP A 21 19.18 17.12 -39.26
CA ASP A 21 17.75 16.82 -39.03
C ASP A 21 17.32 16.89 -37.55
N ALA A 22 17.62 18.01 -36.90
CA ALA A 22 17.16 18.29 -35.54
C ALA A 22 15.86 19.13 -35.58
N VAL A 23 14.70 18.47 -35.53
CA VAL A 23 13.39 19.14 -35.43
C VAL A 23 13.42 20.14 -34.25
N PRO A 24 13.14 21.43 -34.48
CA PRO A 24 13.19 22.45 -33.44
C PRO A 24 12.11 22.20 -32.39
N TYR A 25 12.48 22.27 -31.10
CA TYR A 25 11.52 22.08 -30.02
C TYR A 25 10.73 23.38 -29.82
N VAL A 26 9.41 23.33 -30.02
CA VAL A 26 8.54 24.51 -29.91
C VAL A 26 7.83 24.50 -28.56
N VAL A 27 7.90 25.61 -27.84
CA VAL A 27 7.30 25.78 -26.51
C VAL A 27 6.40 27.01 -26.51
N LEU A 28 5.19 26.88 -25.96
CA LEU A 28 4.27 28.00 -25.73
C LEU A 28 4.13 28.23 -24.23
N ILE A 29 4.25 29.48 -23.78
CA ILE A 29 3.99 29.90 -22.40
C ILE A 29 2.79 30.85 -22.39
N ALA A 30 1.67 30.38 -21.83
CA ALA A 30 0.47 31.17 -21.62
C ALA A 30 0.36 31.52 -20.13
N GLU A 31 0.61 32.79 -19.79
CA GLU A 31 0.66 33.30 -18.41
C GLU A 31 0.48 34.81 -18.49
N GLN A 32 -0.53 35.37 -17.81
CA GLN A 32 -0.87 36.78 -17.96
C GLN A 32 0.25 37.72 -17.46
N SER A 33 0.93 37.38 -16.37
CA SER A 33 2.00 38.18 -15.78
C SER A 33 3.23 38.28 -16.69
N ARG A 34 3.51 39.50 -17.16
CA ARG A 34 4.71 39.85 -17.94
C ARG A 34 6.02 39.50 -17.20
N SER A 35 6.00 39.52 -15.86
CA SER A 35 7.15 39.15 -15.03
C SER A 35 7.35 37.63 -14.97
N LEU A 36 6.27 36.86 -14.75
CA LEU A 36 6.37 35.40 -14.70
C LEU A 36 6.73 34.81 -16.08
N ARG A 37 6.14 35.30 -17.17
CA ARG A 37 6.55 34.91 -18.54
C ARG A 37 8.04 35.09 -18.81
N ARG A 38 8.63 36.21 -18.36
CA ARG A 38 10.08 36.47 -18.50
C ARG A 38 10.92 35.49 -17.66
N ILE A 39 10.49 35.20 -16.44
CA ILE A 39 11.16 34.24 -15.55
C ILE A 39 11.08 32.82 -16.12
N TYR A 40 9.90 32.37 -16.56
CA TYR A 40 9.70 31.03 -17.12
C TYR A 40 10.43 30.85 -18.44
N LYS A 41 10.45 31.88 -19.32
CA LYS A 41 11.31 31.88 -20.50
C LYS A 41 12.79 31.77 -20.11
N GLY A 42 13.28 32.60 -19.18
CA GLY A 42 14.68 32.55 -18.73
C GLY A 42 15.07 31.22 -18.07
N TYR A 43 14.13 30.52 -17.44
CA TYR A 43 14.34 29.16 -16.95
C TYR A 43 14.45 28.15 -18.11
N LEU A 44 13.63 28.25 -19.16
CA LEU A 44 13.68 27.36 -20.32
C LEU A 44 14.92 27.61 -21.20
N ASP A 45 15.26 28.87 -21.48
CA ASP A 45 16.47 29.29 -22.19
C ASP A 45 17.75 28.74 -21.50
N ALA A 46 17.73 28.59 -20.17
CA ALA A 46 18.82 28.04 -19.37
C ALA A 46 18.78 26.51 -19.18
N LEU A 47 17.75 25.82 -19.69
CA LEU A 47 17.55 24.36 -19.49
C LEU A 47 17.69 23.52 -20.75
N VAL A 48 17.59 24.11 -21.95
CA VAL A 48 17.55 23.35 -23.21
C VAL A 48 18.77 23.62 -24.10
N SER A 49 19.67 22.64 -24.20
CA SER A 49 20.88 22.69 -25.05
C SER A 49 20.62 22.57 -26.57
N LYS A 50 19.40 22.91 -27.03
CA LYS A 50 18.95 22.85 -28.43
C LYS A 50 18.25 24.16 -28.81
N PRO A 51 18.29 24.58 -30.08
CA PRO A 51 17.48 25.70 -30.56
C PRO A 51 16.00 25.41 -30.27
N THR A 52 15.39 26.28 -29.47
CA THR A 52 14.04 26.11 -28.92
C THR A 52 13.23 27.36 -29.21
N SER A 53 12.12 27.21 -29.94
CA SER A 53 11.25 28.33 -30.30
C SER A 53 10.25 28.57 -29.17
N ILE A 54 10.48 29.61 -28.36
CA ILE A 54 9.61 29.95 -27.22
C ILE A 54 8.65 31.08 -27.62
N HIS A 55 7.37 30.72 -27.73
CA HIS A 55 6.24 31.60 -28.00
C HIS A 55 5.56 31.99 -26.68
N LEU A 56 5.00 33.20 -26.59
CA LEU A 56 4.41 33.76 -25.37
C LEU A 56 2.99 34.27 -25.66
N ALA A 57 2.02 33.87 -24.83
CA ALA A 57 0.64 34.35 -24.87
C ALA A 57 0.28 35.08 -23.55
N CYS A 58 -0.53 36.13 -23.64
CA CYS A 58 -1.06 36.87 -22.49
C CYS A 58 -2.41 36.32 -22.00
N THR A 59 -3.15 35.66 -22.89
CA THR A 59 -4.56 35.26 -22.74
C THR A 59 -4.77 33.84 -23.26
N GLY A 60 -5.87 33.19 -22.87
CA GLY A 60 -6.28 31.88 -23.37
C GLY A 60 -6.60 31.89 -24.86
N ARG A 61 -7.17 32.98 -25.39
CA ARG A 61 -7.37 33.17 -26.84
C ARG A 61 -6.04 33.24 -27.60
N GLU A 62 -5.10 34.08 -27.17
CA GLU A 62 -3.74 34.09 -27.74
C GLU A 62 -3.06 32.73 -27.65
N ALA A 63 -3.29 31.97 -26.58
CA ALA A 63 -2.75 30.62 -26.43
C ALA A 63 -3.35 29.63 -27.44
N LEU A 64 -4.66 29.67 -27.68
CA LEU A 64 -5.33 28.83 -28.68
C LEU A 64 -4.87 29.16 -30.11
N ASP A 65 -4.74 30.44 -30.45
CA ASP A 65 -4.30 30.89 -31.77
C ASP A 65 -2.82 30.56 -31.99
N ALA A 66 -1.95 30.87 -31.03
CA ALA A 66 -0.53 30.53 -31.10
C ALA A 66 -0.30 29.00 -31.13
N ALA A 67 -1.11 28.21 -30.41
CA ALA A 67 -1.05 26.76 -30.47
C ALA A 67 -1.43 26.22 -31.85
N GLN A 68 -2.47 26.79 -32.48
CA GLN A 68 -2.89 26.40 -33.83
C GLN A 68 -1.89 26.80 -34.92
N ILE A 69 -1.23 27.96 -34.79
CA ILE A 69 -0.24 28.46 -35.76
C ILE A 69 1.12 27.75 -35.62
N HIS A 70 1.58 27.50 -34.40
CA HIS A 70 2.96 27.03 -34.15
C HIS A 70 3.07 25.55 -33.76
N GLN A 71 1.95 24.85 -33.52
CA GLN A 71 1.88 23.44 -33.10
C GLN A 71 2.93 23.08 -32.02
N PRO A 72 2.93 23.79 -30.87
CA PRO A 72 3.96 23.68 -29.86
C PRO A 72 4.05 22.25 -29.31
N ASN A 73 5.27 21.73 -29.15
CA ASN A 73 5.44 20.45 -28.49
C ASN A 73 5.00 20.55 -27.02
N LEU A 74 5.41 21.60 -26.32
CA LEU A 74 5.10 21.83 -24.90
C LEU A 74 4.28 23.12 -24.74
N ILE A 75 3.18 23.04 -24.01
CA ILE A 75 2.45 24.22 -23.53
C ILE A 75 2.61 24.30 -22.02
N ILE A 76 3.09 25.43 -21.51
CA ILE A 76 3.00 25.79 -20.09
C ILE A 76 1.81 26.75 -19.94
N LEU A 77 0.80 26.35 -19.18
CA LEU A 77 -0.51 26.97 -19.17
C LEU A 77 -0.91 27.40 -17.76
N ASP A 78 -0.97 28.71 -17.53
CA ASP A 78 -1.60 29.28 -16.35
C ASP A 78 -3.11 29.00 -16.36
N LEU A 79 -3.64 28.45 -15.27
CA LEU A 79 -5.08 28.17 -15.11
C LEU A 79 -5.88 29.41 -14.68
N GLU A 80 -5.21 30.47 -14.23
CA GLU A 80 -5.82 31.72 -13.75
C GLU A 80 -5.96 32.80 -14.84
N LEU A 81 -5.84 32.43 -16.12
CA LEU A 81 -6.02 33.35 -17.24
C LEU A 81 -7.42 33.99 -17.23
N SER A 82 -7.48 35.30 -17.49
CA SER A 82 -8.64 36.14 -17.20
C SER A 82 -9.76 36.11 -18.26
N ASP A 83 -9.60 35.36 -19.36
CA ASP A 83 -10.51 35.34 -20.52
C ASP A 83 -11.19 34.00 -20.82
N ILE A 84 -10.65 32.87 -20.35
CA ILE A 84 -11.20 31.51 -20.53
C ILE A 84 -10.86 30.68 -19.27
N PRO A 85 -11.82 29.93 -18.68
CA PRO A 85 -11.53 29.02 -17.56
C PRO A 85 -10.45 27.99 -17.91
N GLY A 86 -9.51 27.76 -16.99
CA GLY A 86 -8.36 26.90 -17.24
C GLY A 86 -8.70 25.47 -17.71
N HIS A 87 -9.78 24.87 -17.22
CA HIS A 87 -10.20 23.52 -17.63
C HIS A 87 -10.81 23.49 -19.05
N ASP A 88 -11.60 24.50 -19.44
CA ASP A 88 -12.12 24.65 -20.81
C ASP A 88 -10.97 24.85 -21.80
N LEU A 89 -9.97 25.66 -21.40
CA LEU A 89 -8.79 25.95 -22.18
C LEU A 89 -7.89 24.72 -22.39
N VAL A 90 -7.67 23.91 -21.33
CA VAL A 90 -7.01 22.60 -21.44
C VAL A 90 -7.79 21.68 -22.38
N THR A 91 -9.12 21.60 -22.24
CA THR A 91 -9.99 20.74 -23.07
C THR A 91 -9.91 21.13 -24.55
N ALA A 92 -10.03 22.42 -24.87
CA ALA A 92 -9.95 22.93 -26.24
C ALA A 92 -8.55 22.72 -26.86
N LEU A 93 -7.47 22.88 -26.08
CA LEU A 93 -6.11 22.58 -26.53
C LEU A 93 -5.90 21.08 -26.78
N ARG A 94 -6.41 20.21 -25.88
CA ARG A 94 -6.31 18.74 -26.02
C ARG A 94 -7.11 18.23 -27.22
N GLN A 95 -8.26 18.81 -27.53
CA GLN A 95 -9.05 18.50 -28.72
C GLN A 95 -8.35 18.90 -30.03
N LYS A 96 -7.74 20.10 -30.09
CA LYS A 96 -7.01 20.58 -31.28
C LYS A 96 -5.65 19.91 -31.47
N LEU A 97 -4.98 19.53 -30.38
CA LEU A 97 -3.60 19.04 -30.38
C LEU A 97 -3.44 17.82 -29.43
N PRO A 98 -3.98 16.63 -29.80
CA PRO A 98 -3.96 15.45 -28.93
C PRO A 98 -2.55 15.04 -28.50
N GLU A 99 -1.56 15.16 -29.39
CA GLU A 99 -0.15 14.80 -29.13
C GLU A 99 0.64 15.85 -28.34
N THR A 100 0.07 17.01 -28.02
CA THR A 100 0.77 18.11 -27.33
C THR A 100 0.83 17.89 -25.83
N THR A 101 1.98 18.16 -25.20
CA THR A 101 2.10 18.01 -23.74
C THR A 101 1.71 19.31 -23.06
N ILE A 102 0.70 19.26 -22.19
CA ILE A 102 0.13 20.44 -21.52
C ILE A 102 0.53 20.38 -20.05
N LEU A 103 1.32 21.35 -19.61
CA LEU A 103 1.75 21.54 -18.23
C LEU A 103 0.90 22.64 -17.61
N ALA A 104 -0.12 22.27 -16.86
CA ALA A 104 -0.98 23.23 -16.21
C ALA A 104 -0.29 23.84 -14.98
N VAL A 105 -0.65 25.08 -14.64
CA VAL A 105 -0.02 25.85 -13.57
C VAL A 105 -1.12 26.47 -12.70
N ALA A 106 -1.15 26.10 -11.43
CA ALA A 106 -2.17 26.48 -10.45
C ALA A 106 -1.57 27.30 -9.29
N VAL A 107 -2.39 28.07 -8.57
CA VAL A 107 -2.01 28.63 -7.25
C VAL A 107 -2.46 27.69 -6.13
N GLN A 108 -1.73 27.69 -5.01
CA GLN A 108 -1.89 26.76 -3.90
C GLN A 108 -3.29 26.78 -3.24
N SER A 109 -4.07 27.85 -3.39
CA SER A 109 -5.46 27.97 -2.93
C SER A 109 -6.49 27.30 -3.85
N SER A 110 -6.07 26.66 -4.95
CA SER A 110 -6.93 26.18 -6.04
C SER A 110 -6.70 24.69 -6.32
N LEU A 111 -6.96 23.84 -5.31
CA LEU A 111 -6.78 22.39 -5.43
C LEU A 111 -7.76 21.77 -6.44
N ASP A 112 -9.03 22.19 -6.41
CA ASP A 112 -10.08 21.63 -7.28
C ASP A 112 -9.79 21.92 -8.75
N THR A 113 -9.39 23.15 -9.09
CA THR A 113 -9.03 23.52 -10.47
C THR A 113 -7.77 22.82 -10.96
N ALA A 114 -6.84 22.43 -10.07
CA ALA A 114 -5.73 21.54 -10.42
C ALA A 114 -6.22 20.12 -10.75
N VAL A 115 -7.16 19.56 -9.98
CA VAL A 115 -7.77 18.25 -10.26
C VAL A 115 -8.58 18.28 -11.57
N ASP A 116 -9.36 19.33 -11.80
CA ASP A 116 -10.16 19.48 -13.01
C ASP A 116 -9.31 19.75 -14.26
N ALA A 117 -8.15 20.38 -14.13
CA ALA A 117 -7.17 20.47 -15.22
C ALA A 117 -6.63 19.08 -15.62
N VAL A 118 -6.36 18.17 -14.67
CA VAL A 118 -5.98 16.78 -14.98
C VAL A 118 -7.14 16.05 -15.67
N ARG A 119 -8.37 16.19 -15.18
CA ARG A 119 -9.58 15.60 -15.79
C ARG A 119 -9.83 16.11 -17.22
N ALA A 120 -9.56 17.39 -17.49
CA ALA A 120 -9.60 18.00 -18.82
C ALA A 120 -8.47 17.51 -19.75
N GLY A 121 -7.50 16.75 -19.24
CA GLY A 121 -6.39 16.17 -20.00
C GLY A 121 -5.10 16.99 -19.97
N ALA A 122 -4.83 17.76 -18.91
CA ALA A 122 -3.47 18.23 -18.64
C ALA A 122 -2.56 17.02 -18.35
N THR A 123 -1.29 17.08 -18.77
CA THR A 123 -0.35 15.97 -18.59
C THR A 123 0.28 15.97 -17.20
N ASP A 124 0.47 17.14 -16.60
CA ASP A 124 0.95 17.35 -15.23
C ASP A 124 0.53 18.75 -14.75
N VAL A 125 0.52 19.00 -13.44
CA VAL A 125 0.12 20.27 -12.83
C VAL A 125 1.15 20.76 -11.82
N LEU A 126 1.66 21.98 -12.02
CA LEU A 126 2.64 22.59 -11.12
C LEU A 126 2.03 23.73 -10.29
N ILE A 127 2.25 23.68 -8.98
CA ILE A 127 1.78 24.72 -8.05
C ILE A 127 2.78 25.89 -7.99
N LYS A 128 2.29 27.11 -8.28
CA LYS A 128 2.98 28.40 -8.10
C LYS A 128 3.35 28.59 -6.61
N PRO A 129 4.56 29.08 -6.27
CA PRO A 129 5.60 29.56 -7.18
C PRO A 129 6.36 28.43 -7.88
N LEU A 130 6.59 28.59 -9.19
CA LEU A 130 7.47 27.73 -9.96
C LEU A 130 8.92 28.14 -9.77
N ASN A 131 9.82 27.16 -9.70
CA ASN A 131 11.27 27.38 -9.78
C ASN A 131 11.85 26.57 -10.95
N ARG A 132 13.09 26.87 -11.35
CA ARG A 132 13.76 26.20 -12.47
C ARG A 132 13.77 24.68 -12.34
N GLU A 133 13.95 24.17 -11.12
CA GLU A 133 14.05 22.72 -10.88
C GLU A 133 12.70 22.01 -11.02
N LYS A 134 11.58 22.58 -10.54
CA LYS A 134 10.22 22.08 -10.80
C LYS A 134 9.97 21.92 -12.31
N ILE A 135 10.29 22.96 -13.10
CA ILE A 135 10.12 22.94 -14.56
C ILE A 135 11.06 21.91 -15.21
N ARG A 136 12.32 21.82 -14.78
CA ARG A 136 13.28 20.80 -15.26
C ARG A 136 12.79 19.38 -14.96
N HIS A 137 12.22 19.13 -13.79
CA HIS A 137 11.72 17.82 -13.39
C HIS A 137 10.49 17.41 -14.21
N ALA A 138 9.51 18.29 -14.39
CA ALA A 138 8.36 18.04 -15.27
C ALA A 138 8.83 17.70 -16.69
N ILE A 139 9.60 18.58 -17.34
CA ILE A 139 10.09 18.39 -18.72
C ILE A 139 10.94 17.11 -18.84
N GLY A 140 11.76 16.82 -17.82
CA GLY A 140 12.56 15.59 -17.75
C GLY A 140 11.75 14.31 -17.61
N HIS A 141 10.55 14.35 -17.02
CA HIS A 141 9.61 13.23 -17.04
C HIS A 141 8.91 13.13 -18.40
N MET A 142 8.55 14.27 -19.01
CA MET A 142 7.76 14.34 -20.24
C MET A 142 8.52 13.84 -21.49
N THR A 143 9.84 14.02 -21.57
CA THR A 143 10.65 13.44 -22.67
C THR A 143 10.62 11.90 -22.66
N ILE A 144 10.56 11.28 -21.47
CA ILE A 144 10.44 9.83 -21.26
C ILE A 144 9.00 9.33 -21.51
N VAL A 145 8.02 10.24 -21.65
CA VAL A 145 6.63 9.90 -22.04
C VAL A 145 6.45 9.95 -23.57
N ARG A 146 7.20 10.79 -24.28
CA ARG A 146 7.11 10.98 -25.74
C ARG A 146 8.08 10.17 -26.59
N SER A 147 9.10 9.55 -26.00
CA SER A 147 9.86 8.48 -26.66
C SER A 147 9.08 7.16 -26.80
N SER A 148 7.75 7.20 -26.64
CA SER A 148 6.82 6.07 -26.73
C SER A 148 6.47 5.67 -28.16
N THR A 149 6.65 6.55 -29.14
CA THR A 149 6.62 6.16 -30.57
C THR A 149 7.84 5.33 -30.98
N ALA A 150 8.90 5.31 -30.15
CA ALA A 150 10.03 4.37 -30.26
C ALA A 150 9.83 3.10 -29.39
N ALA A 151 8.60 2.77 -29.00
CA ALA A 151 8.30 1.59 -28.18
C ALA A 151 8.73 0.25 -28.82
N ALA A 152 8.87 0.18 -30.15
CA ALA A 152 9.36 -1.02 -30.84
C ALA A 152 10.76 -1.45 -30.36
N GLU A 153 11.75 -0.56 -30.43
CA GLU A 153 13.16 -0.89 -30.16
C GLU A 153 13.50 -0.99 -28.66
N ILE A 154 12.72 -0.31 -27.81
CA ILE A 154 12.90 -0.38 -26.35
C ILE A 154 12.19 -1.63 -25.78
N SER A 155 11.11 -2.11 -26.41
CA SER A 155 10.43 -3.34 -26.01
C SER A 155 11.38 -4.54 -26.00
N GLU A 156 12.17 -4.76 -27.07
CA GLU A 156 13.09 -5.89 -27.18
C GLU A 156 14.21 -5.89 -26.11
N LYS A 157 14.68 -4.71 -25.69
CA LYS A 157 15.73 -4.60 -24.66
C LYS A 157 15.20 -4.62 -23.23
N ILE A 158 13.90 -4.34 -23.04
CA ILE A 158 13.21 -4.48 -21.75
C ILE A 158 12.63 -5.89 -21.58
N SER A 159 12.21 -6.60 -22.63
CA SER A 159 11.72 -7.98 -22.54
C SER A 159 12.84 -8.93 -22.08
N ASP A 160 13.99 -8.88 -22.74
CA ASP A 160 15.15 -9.75 -22.50
C ASP A 160 15.82 -9.50 -21.11
N SER A 161 15.59 -8.32 -20.52
CA SER A 161 16.08 -7.97 -19.17
C SER A 161 14.99 -7.94 -18.08
N GLY A 162 13.71 -8.02 -18.46
CA GLY A 162 12.56 -8.00 -17.57
C GLY A 162 12.28 -9.36 -16.95
N ALA A 163 12.35 -10.43 -17.76
CA ALA A 163 12.04 -11.81 -17.32
C ALA A 163 12.88 -12.27 -16.12
N ALA A 164 14.15 -11.87 -16.04
CA ALA A 164 15.06 -12.20 -14.93
C ALA A 164 14.77 -11.43 -13.61
N ASN A 165 13.85 -10.46 -13.61
CA ASN A 165 13.65 -9.54 -12.48
C ASN A 165 12.35 -9.74 -11.70
N GLY A 166 11.48 -10.67 -12.09
CA GLY A 166 10.27 -11.07 -11.34
C GLY A 166 9.17 -9.99 -11.19
N PHE A 167 9.46 -8.74 -11.54
CA PHE A 167 8.52 -7.63 -11.55
C PHE A 167 7.77 -7.64 -12.89
N ILE A 168 6.58 -8.24 -12.89
CA ILE A 168 5.77 -8.50 -14.08
C ILE A 168 4.61 -7.50 -14.13
N GLY A 169 4.44 -6.86 -15.29
CA GLY A 169 3.36 -5.94 -15.60
C GLY A 169 3.68 -5.09 -16.82
N THR A 170 2.68 -4.85 -17.67
CA THR A 170 2.73 -3.98 -18.85
C THR A 170 1.85 -2.73 -18.69
N SER A 171 0.91 -2.73 -17.73
CA SER A 171 -0.06 -1.65 -17.48
C SER A 171 0.57 -0.25 -17.39
N PRO A 172 -0.13 0.83 -17.79
CA PRO A 172 0.39 2.21 -17.75
C PRO A 172 0.86 2.64 -16.35
N ALA A 173 0.15 2.20 -15.31
CA ALA A 173 0.55 2.43 -13.92
C ALA A 173 1.94 1.82 -13.62
N MET A 174 2.19 0.59 -14.05
CA MET A 174 3.51 -0.05 -13.91
C MET A 174 4.59 0.63 -14.75
N GLN A 175 4.26 1.21 -15.92
CA GLN A 175 5.22 2.02 -16.70
C GLN A 175 5.73 3.26 -15.94
N ILE A 176 4.89 3.86 -15.08
CA ILE A 176 5.34 4.93 -14.18
C ILE A 176 6.30 4.37 -13.12
N ILE A 177 5.96 3.22 -12.53
CA ILE A 177 6.80 2.52 -11.52
C ILE A 177 8.18 2.17 -12.10
N TYR A 178 8.28 1.62 -13.32
CA TYR A 178 9.57 1.34 -13.96
C TYR A 178 10.40 2.61 -14.21
N LYS A 179 9.78 3.72 -14.63
CA LYS A 179 10.46 5.01 -14.84
C LYS A 179 10.98 5.59 -13.51
N THR A 180 10.20 5.49 -12.45
CA THR A 180 10.63 5.91 -11.10
C THR A 180 11.80 5.06 -10.59
N ILE A 181 11.83 3.74 -10.84
CA ILE A 181 13.01 2.90 -10.55
C ILE A 181 14.24 3.42 -11.29
N ALA A 182 14.13 3.69 -12.60
CA ALA A 182 15.26 4.14 -13.41
C ALA A 182 15.86 5.48 -12.94
N VAL A 183 15.01 6.41 -12.47
CA VAL A 183 15.45 7.71 -11.94
C VAL A 183 15.97 7.61 -10.49
N ALA A 184 15.32 6.80 -9.64
CA ALA A 184 15.66 6.71 -8.22
C ALA A 184 16.88 5.80 -7.93
N ALA A 185 17.10 4.75 -8.72
CA ALA A 185 18.16 3.77 -8.43
C ALA A 185 19.59 4.35 -8.44
N PRO A 186 20.01 5.25 -9.35
CA PRO A 186 21.34 5.87 -9.33
C PRO A 186 21.60 6.87 -8.18
N SER A 187 20.55 7.30 -7.48
CA SER A 187 20.62 8.18 -6.31
C SER A 187 20.91 7.41 -5.02
N ASN A 188 21.48 8.06 -4.02
CA ASN A 188 21.60 7.54 -2.65
C ASN A 188 20.41 7.93 -1.75
N ALA A 189 19.47 8.75 -2.25
CA ALA A 189 18.32 9.19 -1.48
C ALA A 189 17.41 8.02 -1.03
N THR A 190 16.82 8.17 0.16
CA THR A 190 15.82 7.27 0.73
C THR A 190 14.62 7.16 -0.18
N VAL A 191 14.17 5.94 -0.43
CA VAL A 191 12.96 5.66 -1.22
C VAL A 191 11.89 5.09 -0.30
N PHE A 192 10.71 5.68 -0.35
CA PHE A 192 9.60 5.38 0.56
C PHE A 192 8.41 4.81 -0.21
N ILE A 193 8.09 3.54 0.03
CA ILE A 193 7.13 2.76 -0.74
C ILE A 193 5.82 2.60 0.05
N THR A 194 4.76 3.21 -0.44
CA THR A 194 3.38 3.00 0.04
C THR A 194 2.66 2.02 -0.88
N GLY A 195 1.59 1.40 -0.39
CA GLY A 195 0.73 0.52 -1.18
C GLY A 195 0.25 -0.69 -0.37
N GLU A 196 -0.87 -1.28 -0.79
CA GLU A 196 -1.52 -2.38 -0.07
C GLU A 196 -0.62 -3.60 0.15
N SER A 197 -1.01 -4.52 1.03
CA SER A 197 -0.30 -5.79 1.18
C SER A 197 -0.42 -6.63 -0.10
N GLY A 198 0.66 -7.33 -0.45
CA GLY A 198 0.73 -8.14 -1.67
C GLY A 198 0.89 -7.37 -2.98
N THR A 199 1.14 -6.05 -2.97
CA THR A 199 1.35 -5.24 -4.20
C THR A 199 2.72 -5.39 -4.86
N GLY A 200 3.71 -5.97 -4.17
CA GLY A 200 5.07 -6.17 -4.67
C GLY A 200 6.12 -5.17 -4.16
N LYS A 201 5.88 -4.49 -3.03
CA LYS A 201 6.81 -3.51 -2.43
C LYS A 201 8.25 -4.03 -2.24
N GLU A 202 8.41 -5.27 -1.77
CA GLU A 202 9.74 -5.90 -1.65
C GLU A 202 10.44 -6.06 -3.01
N LEU A 203 9.72 -6.55 -4.03
CA LEU A 203 10.27 -6.70 -5.39
C LEU A 203 10.68 -5.35 -5.99
N TYR A 204 9.96 -4.27 -5.66
CA TYR A 204 10.35 -2.91 -6.03
C TYR A 204 11.67 -2.48 -5.35
N ALA A 205 11.82 -2.77 -4.05
CA ALA A 205 13.08 -2.52 -3.32
C ALA A 205 14.26 -3.31 -3.90
N GLN A 206 14.05 -4.60 -4.21
CA GLN A 206 15.04 -5.42 -4.93
C GLN A 206 15.40 -4.82 -6.30
N ALA A 207 14.40 -4.38 -7.07
CA ALA A 207 14.59 -3.79 -8.41
C ALA A 207 15.33 -2.45 -8.38
N ILE A 208 15.15 -1.63 -7.34
CA ILE A 208 15.95 -0.43 -7.10
C ILE A 208 17.39 -0.81 -6.74
N HIS A 209 17.59 -1.74 -5.81
CA HIS A 209 18.92 -2.14 -5.37
C HIS A 209 19.76 -2.66 -6.55
N ARG A 210 19.22 -3.61 -7.34
CA ARG A 210 19.88 -4.21 -8.53
C ARG A 210 20.23 -3.20 -9.63
N ARG A 211 19.55 -2.05 -9.70
CA ARG A 211 19.82 -0.96 -10.66
C ARG A 211 20.60 0.20 -10.05
N SER A 212 21.02 0.09 -8.80
CA SER A 212 21.76 1.13 -8.08
C SER A 212 23.28 0.98 -8.22
N LYS A 213 24.01 2.02 -7.82
CA LYS A 213 25.48 1.97 -7.64
C LYS A 213 25.96 0.92 -6.63
N ARG A 214 25.03 0.35 -5.84
CA ARG A 214 25.27 -0.63 -4.78
C ARG A 214 24.80 -2.04 -5.14
N ALA A 215 24.45 -2.31 -6.40
CA ALA A 215 23.92 -3.59 -6.88
C ALA A 215 24.86 -4.81 -6.66
N GLY A 216 26.16 -4.57 -6.46
CA GLY A 216 27.17 -5.58 -6.09
C GLY A 216 27.49 -5.62 -4.60
N LYS A 217 26.56 -5.19 -3.74
CA LYS A 217 26.67 -5.17 -2.27
C LYS A 217 25.46 -5.86 -1.64
N ALA A 218 25.43 -5.98 -0.32
CA ALA A 218 24.31 -6.59 0.38
C ALA A 218 23.00 -5.78 0.20
N LEU A 219 21.91 -6.49 -0.03
CA LEU A 219 20.56 -6.02 0.25
C LEU A 219 20.06 -6.81 1.46
N ILE A 220 19.91 -6.13 2.60
CA ILE A 220 19.34 -6.74 3.81
C ILE A 220 17.88 -6.32 3.90
N SER A 221 16.96 -7.27 3.83
CA SER A 221 15.54 -7.06 4.03
C SER A 221 15.14 -7.45 5.46
N LEU A 222 14.43 -6.54 6.14
CA LEU A 222 13.89 -6.74 7.48
C LEU A 222 12.42 -6.33 7.47
N ASN A 223 11.53 -7.27 7.82
CA ASN A 223 10.11 -7.00 7.99
C ASN A 223 9.82 -6.72 9.47
N CYS A 224 9.32 -5.52 9.76
CA CYS A 224 9.08 -5.06 11.13
C CYS A 224 7.87 -5.75 11.79
N SER A 225 6.93 -6.31 11.02
CA SER A 225 5.77 -7.03 11.57
C SER A 225 6.05 -8.49 11.91
N ALA A 226 7.10 -9.08 11.32
CA ALA A 226 7.47 -10.49 11.49
C ALA A 226 8.37 -10.75 12.71
N ILE A 227 8.94 -9.70 13.31
CA ILE A 227 9.90 -9.80 14.42
C ILE A 227 9.23 -9.32 15.72
N PRO A 228 9.34 -10.02 16.86
CA PRO A 228 8.84 -9.54 18.14
C PRO A 228 9.41 -8.17 18.52
N ARG A 229 8.58 -7.32 19.13
CA ARG A 229 8.95 -5.93 19.47
C ARG A 229 10.14 -5.82 20.44
N ASP A 230 10.35 -6.82 21.28
CA ASP A 230 11.50 -6.87 22.19
C ASP A 230 12.81 -7.28 21.50
N LEU A 231 12.74 -7.76 20.25
CA LEU A 231 13.87 -8.28 19.48
C LEU A 231 14.21 -7.45 18.24
N ILE A 232 13.29 -6.65 17.71
CA ILE A 232 13.50 -5.85 16.49
C ILE A 232 14.66 -4.85 16.62
N GLU A 233 14.89 -4.24 17.79
CA GLU A 233 16.06 -3.38 18.01
C GLU A 233 17.38 -4.16 17.87
N SER A 234 17.43 -5.36 18.46
CA SER A 234 18.56 -6.29 18.39
C SER A 234 18.81 -6.80 16.97
N GLU A 235 17.75 -7.09 16.19
CA GLU A 235 17.87 -7.50 14.78
C GLU A 235 18.30 -6.33 13.87
N ILE A 236 17.91 -5.08 14.16
CA ILE A 236 18.33 -3.91 13.37
C ILE A 236 19.77 -3.50 13.69
N PHE A 237 20.12 -3.28 14.96
CA PHE A 237 21.41 -2.68 15.35
C PHE A 237 22.46 -3.69 15.83
N GLY A 238 22.05 -4.91 16.19
CA GLY A 238 22.91 -5.93 16.81
C GLY A 238 22.97 -5.77 18.32
N HIS A 239 23.54 -6.77 18.99
CA HIS A 239 23.71 -6.77 20.45
C HIS A 239 25.07 -7.32 20.84
N VAL A 240 25.57 -6.91 22.01
CA VAL A 240 26.70 -7.57 22.66
C VAL A 240 26.24 -8.68 23.60
N ARG A 241 27.12 -9.63 23.87
CA ARG A 241 26.86 -10.70 24.84
C ARG A 241 26.44 -10.12 26.20
N GLY A 242 25.31 -10.56 26.72
CA GLY A 242 24.73 -10.13 28.00
C GLY A 242 23.87 -8.86 27.94
N ALA A 243 23.61 -8.28 26.76
CA ALA A 243 22.78 -7.08 26.61
C ALA A 243 21.33 -7.23 27.10
N PHE A 244 20.78 -8.45 27.05
CA PHE A 244 19.46 -8.81 27.55
C PHE A 244 19.42 -10.30 27.96
N THR A 245 18.35 -10.73 28.65
CA THR A 245 18.15 -12.12 29.05
C THR A 245 17.97 -13.04 27.83
N GLY A 246 19.04 -13.75 27.46
CA GLY A 246 19.10 -14.59 26.25
C GLY A 246 20.22 -14.21 25.27
N ALA A 247 20.87 -13.06 25.45
CA ALA A 247 22.03 -12.64 24.65
C ALA A 247 23.30 -13.44 25.03
N THR A 248 23.40 -14.70 24.58
CA THR A 248 24.52 -15.61 24.91
C THR A 248 25.82 -15.28 24.20
N GLU A 249 25.74 -14.59 23.06
CA GLU A 249 26.86 -14.29 22.16
C GLU A 249 26.77 -12.86 21.63
N ASP A 250 27.79 -12.44 20.87
CA ASP A 250 27.82 -11.14 20.20
C ASP A 250 27.25 -11.27 18.79
N ARG A 251 26.32 -10.39 18.38
CA ARG A 251 25.67 -10.47 17.07
C ARG A 251 25.61 -9.11 16.38
N ASP A 252 25.94 -9.09 15.10
CA ASP A 252 25.81 -7.90 14.24
C ASP A 252 24.39 -7.82 13.66
N GLY A 253 23.78 -6.63 13.70
CA GLY A 253 22.43 -6.38 13.20
C GLY A 253 22.38 -6.02 11.72
N ALA A 254 21.17 -5.99 11.17
CA ALA A 254 20.88 -5.68 9.77
C ALA A 254 21.54 -4.38 9.27
N ALA A 255 21.65 -3.35 10.11
CA ALA A 255 22.32 -2.09 9.77
C ALA A 255 23.85 -2.24 9.57
N ILE A 256 24.50 -3.15 10.31
CA ILE A 256 25.92 -3.47 10.16
C ILE A 256 26.15 -4.42 8.98
N LEU A 257 25.24 -5.37 8.77
CA LEU A 257 25.27 -6.30 7.63
C LEU A 257 24.96 -5.61 6.28
N ALA A 258 24.26 -4.47 6.31
CA ALA A 258 23.95 -3.64 5.14
C ALA A 258 25.04 -2.60 4.80
N ASP A 259 26.18 -2.59 5.48
CA ASP A 259 27.26 -1.60 5.32
C ASP A 259 27.80 -1.57 3.87
N GLY A 260 27.86 -0.37 3.29
CA GLY A 260 28.10 -0.13 1.85
C GLY A 260 26.95 -0.54 0.91
N GLY A 261 25.90 -1.19 1.42
CA GLY A 261 24.80 -1.80 0.68
C GLY A 261 23.46 -1.08 0.83
N THR A 262 22.38 -1.84 1.01
CA THR A 262 21.01 -1.30 1.14
C THR A 262 20.25 -2.04 2.23
N LEU A 263 19.63 -1.28 3.13
CA LEU A 263 18.71 -1.79 4.15
C LEU A 263 17.28 -1.52 3.69
N PHE A 264 16.50 -2.58 3.51
CA PHE A 264 15.08 -2.53 3.22
C PHE A 264 14.28 -2.82 4.49
N LEU A 265 13.48 -1.83 4.93
CA LEU A 265 12.61 -1.92 6.10
C LEU A 265 11.14 -2.01 5.65
N ASP A 266 10.54 -3.20 5.66
CA ASP A 266 9.11 -3.36 5.35
C ASP A 266 8.24 -3.21 6.61
N GLU A 267 7.01 -2.75 6.40
CA GLU A 267 6.00 -2.44 7.43
C GLU A 267 6.55 -1.57 8.59
N ILE A 268 7.32 -0.53 8.25
CA ILE A 268 8.02 0.37 9.18
C ILE A 268 7.11 1.08 10.22
N CYS A 269 5.80 1.11 10.00
CA CYS A 269 4.81 1.64 10.95
C CYS A 269 4.55 0.71 12.15
N GLU A 270 5.08 -0.51 12.17
CA GLU A 270 4.98 -1.41 13.35
C GLU A 270 6.05 -1.12 14.41
N MET A 271 7.06 -0.31 14.09
CA MET A 271 8.09 0.14 15.05
C MET A 271 7.50 1.02 16.15
N ASP A 272 7.95 0.82 17.39
CA ASP A 272 7.66 1.68 18.52
C ASP A 272 8.40 3.04 18.44
N LEU A 273 7.98 4.01 19.27
CA LEU A 273 8.50 5.37 19.24
C LEU A 273 9.97 5.50 19.68
N ASP A 274 10.45 4.61 20.54
CA ASP A 274 11.84 4.65 21.02
C ASP A 274 12.79 4.10 19.95
N LEU A 275 12.41 2.99 19.30
CA LEU A 275 13.09 2.46 18.13
C LEU A 275 13.07 3.44 16.95
N GLN A 276 11.93 4.09 16.67
CA GLN A 276 11.84 5.17 15.68
C GLN A 276 12.82 6.31 15.97
N THR A 277 13.03 6.64 17.26
CA THR A 277 13.99 7.67 17.69
C THR A 277 15.44 7.22 17.44
N LYS A 278 15.77 5.96 17.74
CA LYS A 278 17.10 5.37 17.45
C LYS A 278 17.36 5.28 15.95
N LEU A 279 16.36 4.89 15.16
CA LEU A 279 16.42 4.84 13.71
C LEU A 279 16.59 6.22 13.08
N LEU A 280 15.88 7.25 13.56
CA LEU A 280 16.09 8.63 13.12
C LEU A 280 17.53 9.08 13.33
N ARG A 281 18.08 8.85 14.53
CA ARG A 281 19.48 9.16 14.85
C ARG A 281 20.43 8.45 13.88
N PHE A 282 20.23 7.16 13.63
CA PHE A 282 21.03 6.40 12.65
C PHE A 282 20.95 7.01 11.23
N ILE A 283 19.76 7.34 10.72
CA ILE A 283 19.58 7.95 9.38
C ILE A 283 20.15 9.39 9.34
N GLN A 284 20.35 10.05 10.49
CA GLN A 284 20.96 11.39 10.58
C GLN A 284 22.49 11.36 10.65
N THR A 285 23.07 10.46 11.46
CA THR A 285 24.51 10.44 11.75
C THR A 285 25.30 9.34 11.05
N SER A 286 24.63 8.39 10.39
CA SER A 286 25.22 7.17 9.82
C SER A 286 25.95 6.27 10.85
N THR A 287 25.69 6.46 12.15
CA THR A 287 26.30 5.67 13.22
C THR A 287 25.33 4.71 13.89
N VAL A 288 25.73 3.44 14.00
CA VAL A 288 25.04 2.40 14.79
C VAL A 288 25.73 2.22 16.14
N GLN A 289 24.97 1.97 17.20
CA GLN A 289 25.45 1.45 18.48
C GLN A 289 24.73 0.12 18.73
N LYS A 290 25.45 -0.94 19.09
CA LYS A 290 24.83 -2.23 19.45
C LYS A 290 24.04 -2.09 20.76
N VAL A 291 22.96 -2.85 20.93
CA VAL A 291 22.28 -2.97 22.22
C VAL A 291 23.28 -3.50 23.25
N GLY A 292 23.48 -2.74 24.33
CA GLY A 292 24.46 -3.05 25.39
C GLY A 292 25.89 -2.52 25.17
N ASP A 293 26.23 -1.94 24.00
CA ASP A 293 27.55 -1.33 23.75
C ASP A 293 27.46 0.21 23.78
N ALA A 294 28.50 0.84 24.32
CA ALA A 294 28.69 2.29 24.23
C ALA A 294 29.32 2.72 22.89
N ARG A 295 30.04 1.82 22.21
CA ARG A 295 30.79 2.11 20.99
C ARG A 295 29.86 2.37 19.80
N ALA A 296 30.05 3.51 19.16
CA ALA A 296 29.43 3.83 17.89
C ALA A 296 30.32 3.36 16.73
N ARG A 297 29.72 2.74 15.71
CA ARG A 297 30.34 2.38 14.43
C ARG A 297 29.64 3.14 13.31
N GLU A 298 30.40 3.83 12.47
CA GLU A 298 29.90 4.43 11.23
C GLU A 298 29.68 3.34 10.17
N VAL A 299 28.57 3.41 9.43
CA VAL A 299 28.21 2.50 8.33
C VAL A 299 27.50 3.26 7.21
N ASP A 300 27.83 2.96 5.94
CA ASP A 300 27.28 3.66 4.77
C ASP A 300 26.13 2.87 4.15
N VAL A 301 24.91 3.10 4.65
CA VAL A 301 23.70 2.33 4.30
C VAL A 301 22.73 3.18 3.48
N ARG A 302 22.30 2.68 2.31
CA ARG A 302 21.13 3.22 1.62
C ARG A 302 19.84 2.68 2.27
N PHE A 303 18.91 3.56 2.63
CA PHE A 303 17.60 3.18 3.12
C PHE A 303 16.57 3.03 1.99
N VAL A 304 15.79 1.96 2.04
CA VAL A 304 14.51 1.83 1.34
C VAL A 304 13.49 1.39 2.39
N CYS A 305 12.33 2.04 2.47
CA CYS A 305 11.33 1.74 3.47
C CYS A 305 9.98 1.47 2.81
N ALA A 306 9.17 0.60 3.41
CA ALA A 306 7.85 0.25 2.90
C ALA A 306 6.80 0.22 4.02
N THR A 307 5.54 0.44 3.63
CA THR A 307 4.37 0.34 4.51
C THR A 307 3.12 -0.05 3.74
N ASN A 308 2.11 -0.55 4.46
CA ASN A 308 0.73 -0.73 4.00
C ASN A 308 -0.25 0.29 4.62
N ARG A 309 0.21 1.12 5.59
CA ARG A 309 -0.61 2.09 6.33
C ARG A 309 -0.49 3.51 5.76
N ASN A 310 -1.44 4.39 6.08
CA ASN A 310 -1.33 5.82 5.81
C ASN A 310 -0.44 6.50 6.88
N LEU A 311 0.75 6.95 6.52
CA LEU A 311 1.66 7.60 7.48
C LEU A 311 1.11 8.90 8.04
N LEU A 312 0.30 9.65 7.30
CA LEU A 312 -0.24 10.92 7.79
C LEU A 312 -1.21 10.67 8.97
N GLU A 313 -1.96 9.57 8.94
CA GLU A 313 -2.82 9.13 10.05
C GLU A 313 -2.01 8.56 11.23
N GLU A 314 -0.95 7.80 10.98
CA GLU A 314 -0.05 7.29 12.03
C GLU A 314 0.70 8.43 12.74
N VAL A 315 1.11 9.48 12.00
CA VAL A 315 1.69 10.71 12.57
C VAL A 315 0.65 11.51 13.33
N SER A 316 -0.53 11.80 12.75
CA SER A 316 -1.57 12.60 13.42
C SER A 316 -2.15 11.93 14.67
N SER A 317 -1.96 10.62 14.82
CA SER A 317 -2.36 9.85 16.01
C SER A 317 -1.21 9.55 16.98
N GLY A 318 -0.02 10.13 16.76
CA GLY A 318 1.14 10.02 17.65
C GLY A 318 1.79 8.65 17.69
N ARG A 319 1.51 7.76 16.71
CA ARG A 319 2.12 6.43 16.61
C ARG A 319 3.38 6.41 15.74
N PHE A 320 3.53 7.39 14.85
CA PHE A 320 4.74 7.60 14.05
C PHE A 320 5.30 9.00 14.28
N ARG A 321 6.61 9.15 14.38
CA ARG A 321 7.25 10.45 14.61
C ARG A 321 7.29 11.29 13.32
N GLU A 322 6.91 12.57 13.43
CA GLU A 322 6.92 13.54 12.34
C GLU A 322 8.34 13.82 11.79
N ASP A 323 9.34 13.87 12.66
CA ASP A 323 10.75 14.08 12.28
C ASP A 323 11.32 12.88 11.49
N LEU A 324 10.95 11.66 11.85
CA LEU A 324 11.25 10.45 11.07
C LEU A 324 10.49 10.42 9.75
N TYR A 325 9.22 10.83 9.70
CA TYR A 325 8.44 10.92 8.47
C TYR A 325 9.15 11.82 7.43
N TYR A 326 9.47 13.06 7.79
CA TYR A 326 10.14 13.99 6.86
C TYR A 326 11.56 13.53 6.46
N ARG A 327 12.28 12.80 7.32
CA ARG A 327 13.60 12.25 6.98
C ARG A 327 13.54 11.04 6.04
N LEU A 328 12.45 10.28 6.06
CA LEU A 328 12.25 9.10 5.20
C LEU A 328 11.57 9.41 3.87
N HIS A 329 10.60 10.34 3.87
CA HIS A 329 9.71 10.64 2.74
C HIS A 329 10.37 11.54 1.67
N VAL A 330 11.57 11.14 1.21
CA VAL A 330 12.39 11.90 0.25
C VAL A 330 12.04 11.57 -1.20
N ILE A 331 11.94 10.28 -1.56
CA ILE A 331 11.39 9.81 -2.83
C ILE A 331 10.17 8.94 -2.52
N PRO A 332 8.95 9.51 -2.45
CA PRO A 332 7.74 8.74 -2.26
C PRO A 332 7.37 7.97 -3.54
N VAL A 333 6.88 6.75 -3.35
CA VAL A 333 6.39 5.85 -4.39
C VAL A 333 5.08 5.25 -3.91
N HIS A 334 4.08 5.17 -4.77
CA HIS A 334 2.85 4.43 -4.50
C HIS A 334 2.75 3.22 -5.41
N MET A 335 2.76 2.02 -4.83
CA MET A 335 2.57 0.77 -5.55
C MET A 335 1.07 0.57 -5.81
N PRO A 336 0.62 0.61 -7.09
CA PRO A 336 -0.80 0.48 -7.40
C PRO A 336 -1.32 -0.93 -7.05
N PRO A 337 -2.56 -1.03 -6.52
CA PRO A 337 -3.20 -2.31 -6.26
C PRO A 337 -3.52 -3.03 -7.57
N LEU A 338 -3.69 -4.36 -7.51
CA LEU A 338 -3.82 -5.22 -8.69
C LEU A 338 -5.09 -4.90 -9.52
N ARG A 339 -6.15 -4.41 -8.88
CA ARG A 339 -7.36 -3.90 -9.53
C ARG A 339 -7.16 -2.65 -10.39
N ASP A 340 -6.14 -1.83 -10.08
CA ASP A 340 -5.81 -0.59 -10.82
C ASP A 340 -4.73 -0.86 -11.91
N ARG A 341 -4.49 -2.14 -12.23
CA ARG A 341 -3.44 -2.63 -13.13
C ARG A 341 -4.04 -3.48 -14.26
N GLU A 342 -4.80 -2.81 -15.12
CA GLU A 342 -5.45 -3.43 -16.29
C GLU A 342 -4.49 -4.33 -17.10
N GLY A 343 -4.96 -5.53 -17.47
CA GLY A 343 -4.19 -6.53 -18.23
C GLY A 343 -3.10 -7.28 -17.43
N ASP A 344 -2.54 -6.70 -16.37
CA ASP A 344 -1.45 -7.33 -15.60
C ASP A 344 -1.90 -8.62 -14.89
N VAL A 345 -3.18 -8.72 -14.51
CA VAL A 345 -3.75 -9.92 -13.86
C VAL A 345 -3.52 -11.17 -14.71
N ARG A 346 -3.88 -11.13 -16.00
CA ARG A 346 -3.72 -12.22 -16.97
C ARG A 346 -2.26 -12.60 -17.17
N LEU A 347 -1.38 -11.60 -17.25
CA LEU A 347 0.06 -11.78 -17.43
C LEU A 347 0.70 -12.44 -16.20
N LEU A 348 0.35 -11.96 -14.99
CA LEU A 348 0.81 -12.51 -13.71
C LEU A 348 0.29 -13.95 -13.51
N ALA A 349 -1.00 -14.18 -13.72
CA ALA A 349 -1.61 -15.50 -13.60
C ALA A 349 -0.94 -16.53 -14.51
N SER A 350 -0.69 -16.16 -15.78
CA SER A 350 -0.01 -17.02 -16.76
C SER A 350 1.42 -17.34 -16.35
N ALA A 351 2.18 -16.34 -15.89
CA ALA A 351 3.56 -16.53 -15.44
C ALA A 351 3.64 -17.40 -14.18
N PHE A 352 2.72 -17.21 -13.22
CA PHE A 352 2.64 -18.06 -12.04
C PHE A 352 2.23 -19.50 -12.38
N LEU A 353 1.25 -19.68 -13.29
CA LEU A 353 0.81 -21.00 -13.75
C LEU A 353 1.99 -21.79 -14.32
N GLN A 354 2.76 -21.20 -15.24
CA GLN A 354 3.96 -21.82 -15.81
C GLN A 354 5.03 -22.10 -14.74
N ARG A 355 5.31 -21.14 -13.83
CA ARG A 355 6.34 -21.29 -12.78
C ARG A 355 6.01 -22.39 -11.78
N PHE A 356 4.73 -22.58 -11.43
CA PHE A 356 4.32 -23.64 -10.51
C PHE A 356 4.15 -24.98 -11.23
N ALA A 357 3.58 -25.01 -12.44
CA ALA A 357 3.46 -26.21 -13.26
C ALA A 357 4.83 -26.91 -13.44
N LEU A 358 5.87 -26.14 -13.79
CA LEU A 358 7.24 -26.63 -13.93
C LEU A 358 7.85 -27.18 -12.61
N ARG A 359 7.46 -26.63 -11.44
CA ARG A 359 7.94 -27.10 -10.13
C ARG A 359 7.25 -28.38 -9.68
N GLU A 360 5.95 -28.49 -9.90
CA GLU A 360 5.14 -29.66 -9.54
C GLU A 360 5.23 -30.80 -10.57
N GLY A 361 5.99 -30.62 -11.67
CA GLY A 361 6.12 -31.61 -12.74
C GLY A 361 4.85 -31.80 -13.57
N LYS A 362 3.95 -30.81 -13.60
CA LYS A 362 2.64 -30.87 -14.25
C LYS A 362 2.62 -30.04 -15.53
N THR A 363 1.83 -30.46 -16.52
CA THR A 363 1.62 -29.70 -17.75
C THR A 363 0.27 -28.98 -17.70
N TYR A 364 0.29 -27.67 -17.93
CA TYR A 364 -0.93 -26.87 -18.11
C TYR A 364 -0.88 -26.12 -19.45
N SER A 365 -2.01 -26.08 -20.17
CA SER A 365 -2.15 -25.36 -21.44
C SER A 365 -2.39 -23.86 -21.25
N GLY A 366 -3.09 -23.48 -20.16
CA GLY A 366 -3.48 -22.11 -19.87
C GLY A 366 -4.68 -22.04 -18.92
N PHE A 367 -5.43 -20.94 -19.03
CA PHE A 367 -6.71 -20.72 -18.38
C PHE A 367 -7.80 -20.64 -19.46
N ASP A 368 -8.97 -21.24 -19.20
CA ASP A 368 -10.11 -21.07 -20.10
C ASP A 368 -10.67 -19.63 -20.06
N ALA A 369 -11.56 -19.30 -21.00
CA ALA A 369 -12.11 -17.95 -21.12
C ALA A 369 -12.95 -17.51 -19.89
N GLY A 370 -13.60 -18.46 -19.21
CA GLY A 370 -14.39 -18.19 -18.00
C GLY A 370 -13.47 -17.92 -16.80
N ALA A 371 -12.41 -18.71 -16.64
CA ALA A 371 -11.37 -18.53 -15.65
C ALA A 371 -10.67 -17.17 -15.82
N LEU A 372 -10.32 -16.77 -17.04
CA LEU A 372 -9.76 -15.43 -17.31
C LEU A 372 -10.74 -14.31 -16.94
N SER A 373 -12.02 -14.46 -17.29
CA SER A 373 -13.07 -13.50 -16.92
C SER A 373 -13.23 -13.36 -15.40
N VAL A 374 -13.21 -14.48 -14.65
CA VAL A 374 -13.25 -14.50 -13.19
C VAL A 374 -12.00 -13.83 -12.59
N LEU A 375 -10.81 -14.10 -13.12
CA LEU A 375 -9.57 -13.47 -12.64
C LEU A 375 -9.60 -11.95 -12.86
N GLU A 376 -10.07 -11.49 -14.03
CA GLU A 376 -10.10 -10.07 -14.40
C GLU A 376 -11.22 -9.28 -13.69
N THR A 377 -12.33 -9.94 -13.33
CA THR A 377 -13.45 -9.32 -12.62
C THR A 377 -13.27 -9.30 -11.08
N TYR A 378 -12.43 -10.16 -10.52
CA TYR A 378 -12.24 -10.27 -9.07
C TYR A 378 -11.43 -9.09 -8.49
N GLY A 379 -11.85 -8.54 -7.35
CA GLY A 379 -11.29 -7.30 -6.79
C GLY A 379 -9.93 -7.40 -6.09
N TRP A 380 -9.35 -8.60 -5.97
CA TRP A 380 -8.02 -8.90 -5.41
C TRP A 380 -7.63 -8.13 -4.11
N PRO A 381 -8.38 -8.26 -3.00
CA PRO A 381 -8.05 -7.59 -1.73
C PRO A 381 -6.67 -7.96 -1.14
N GLY A 382 -6.11 -9.13 -1.48
CA GLY A 382 -4.73 -9.51 -1.15
C GLY A 382 -3.73 -9.32 -2.31
N ASN A 383 -4.13 -8.60 -3.35
CA ASN A 383 -3.32 -8.24 -4.52
C ASN A 383 -2.57 -9.43 -5.15
N VAL A 384 -1.33 -9.21 -5.62
CA VAL A 384 -0.52 -10.22 -6.32
C VAL A 384 -0.25 -11.44 -5.44
N ARG A 385 -0.16 -11.27 -4.12
CA ARG A 385 0.05 -12.38 -3.17
C ARG A 385 -1.17 -13.31 -3.08
N GLN A 386 -2.38 -12.77 -3.19
CA GLN A 386 -3.60 -13.59 -3.28
C GLN A 386 -3.67 -14.32 -4.62
N LEU A 387 -3.29 -13.67 -5.72
CA LEU A 387 -3.22 -14.30 -7.05
C LEU A 387 -2.18 -15.43 -7.12
N GLU A 388 -0.96 -15.20 -6.59
CA GLU A 388 0.10 -16.21 -6.54
C GLU A 388 -0.33 -17.43 -5.70
N ASN A 389 -0.92 -17.19 -4.51
CA ASN A 389 -1.47 -18.25 -3.66
C ASN A 389 -2.60 -19.03 -4.35
N LEU A 390 -3.52 -18.34 -5.05
CA LEU A 390 -4.63 -18.99 -5.76
C LEU A 390 -4.11 -19.92 -6.86
N VAL A 391 -3.23 -19.40 -7.74
CA VAL A 391 -2.68 -20.18 -8.86
C VAL A 391 -1.82 -21.33 -8.36
N GLN A 392 -1.05 -21.14 -7.29
CA GLN A 392 -0.32 -22.25 -6.65
C GLN A 392 -1.28 -23.34 -6.15
N ASN A 393 -2.37 -22.97 -5.47
CA ASN A 393 -3.33 -23.92 -4.93
C ASN A 393 -4.06 -24.70 -6.05
N VAL A 394 -4.44 -24.03 -7.14
CA VAL A 394 -4.97 -24.68 -8.35
C VAL A 394 -3.98 -25.72 -8.89
N VAL A 395 -2.71 -25.34 -9.07
CA VAL A 395 -1.68 -26.22 -9.64
C VAL A 395 -1.38 -27.41 -8.74
N VAL A 396 -1.38 -27.23 -7.41
CA VAL A 396 -1.17 -28.31 -6.44
C VAL A 396 -2.37 -29.28 -6.43
N MET A 397 -3.61 -28.77 -6.36
CA MET A 397 -4.81 -29.59 -6.19
C MET A 397 -5.28 -30.33 -7.46
N ASN A 398 -4.90 -29.86 -8.65
CA ASN A 398 -5.35 -30.44 -9.93
C ASN A 398 -4.22 -31.16 -10.68
N THR A 399 -4.56 -32.07 -11.60
CA THR A 399 -3.63 -33.01 -12.23
C THR A 399 -2.95 -32.47 -13.51
N GLY A 400 -3.24 -31.23 -13.93
CA GLY A 400 -2.81 -30.66 -15.21
C GLY A 400 -3.98 -30.38 -16.15
N GLY A 401 -3.67 -29.93 -17.38
CA GLY A 401 -4.66 -29.59 -18.41
C GLY A 401 -4.94 -28.08 -18.51
N GLU A 402 -6.19 -27.69 -18.68
CA GLU A 402 -6.61 -26.29 -18.71
C GLU A 402 -7.21 -25.89 -17.35
N VAL A 403 -6.87 -24.70 -16.84
CA VAL A 403 -7.47 -24.20 -15.60
C VAL A 403 -8.86 -23.65 -15.93
N THR A 404 -9.90 -24.29 -15.40
CA THR A 404 -11.29 -23.94 -15.71
C THR A 404 -11.92 -23.01 -14.69
N GLU A 405 -12.97 -22.30 -15.11
CA GLU A 405 -13.73 -21.38 -14.25
C GLU A 405 -14.16 -22.02 -12.92
N ALA A 406 -14.63 -23.28 -12.96
CA ALA A 406 -15.05 -24.02 -11.78
C ALA A 406 -13.92 -24.26 -10.76
N MET A 407 -12.67 -24.47 -11.22
CA MET A 407 -11.51 -24.62 -10.33
C MET A 407 -11.20 -23.33 -9.57
N LEU A 408 -11.39 -22.17 -10.22
CA LEU A 408 -11.20 -20.87 -9.59
C LEU A 408 -12.36 -20.53 -8.65
N GLN A 409 -13.61 -20.74 -9.08
CA GLN A 409 -14.79 -20.48 -8.24
C GLN A 409 -14.79 -21.35 -6.98
N ALA A 410 -14.35 -22.61 -7.03
CA ALA A 410 -14.24 -23.47 -5.84
C ALA A 410 -13.26 -22.93 -4.76
N LEU A 411 -12.35 -22.03 -5.13
CA LEU A 411 -11.36 -21.41 -4.25
C LEU A 411 -11.68 -19.94 -3.92
N LEU A 412 -12.34 -19.21 -4.82
CA LEU A 412 -12.75 -17.81 -4.65
C LEU A 412 -14.13 -17.64 -4.00
N SER A 413 -15.02 -18.64 -4.14
CA SER A 413 -16.33 -18.70 -3.48
C SER A 413 -16.28 -19.37 -2.11
N GLN A 414 -15.12 -19.91 -1.69
CA GLN A 414 -14.81 -19.92 -0.26
C GLN A 414 -14.81 -18.46 0.18
N PRO A 415 -15.66 -18.03 1.12
CA PRO A 415 -15.64 -16.65 1.55
C PRO A 415 -14.27 -16.37 2.16
N ALA A 416 -13.49 -15.50 1.52
CA ALA A 416 -12.38 -14.81 2.18
C ALA A 416 -12.98 -14.20 3.45
N HIS A 417 -12.72 -14.84 4.61
CA HIS A 417 -13.58 -14.69 5.77
C HIS A 417 -13.72 -13.20 6.09
N PRO A 418 -14.91 -12.59 5.97
CA PRO A 418 -15.14 -11.40 6.76
C PRO A 418 -14.93 -11.82 8.21
N CYS A 419 -14.22 -11.01 9.00
CA CYS A 419 -14.23 -11.14 10.45
C CYS A 419 -15.63 -10.76 10.97
N ARG A 420 -16.64 -11.59 10.63
CA ARG A 420 -17.90 -11.67 11.37
C ARG A 420 -17.49 -11.97 12.81
N PRO A 421 -17.88 -11.13 13.79
CA PRO A 421 -17.67 -11.49 15.18
C PRO A 421 -18.36 -12.83 15.43
N VAL A 422 -17.68 -13.73 16.14
CA VAL A 422 -18.13 -15.12 16.32
C VAL A 422 -19.42 -15.15 17.16
N GLY A 423 -20.56 -15.17 16.47
CA GLY A 423 -21.83 -15.59 17.04
C GLY A 423 -21.83 -17.12 17.17
N PRO A 424 -22.25 -17.70 18.31
CA PRO A 424 -22.13 -19.13 18.55
C PRO A 424 -23.22 -19.92 17.80
N GLN A 425 -22.86 -20.44 16.62
CA GLN A 425 -23.58 -21.53 15.94
C GLN A 425 -22.74 -22.14 14.80
N CYS A 426 -22.11 -23.28 15.07
CA CYS A 426 -21.71 -24.29 14.08
C CYS A 426 -21.91 -25.69 14.70
N PRO A 427 -22.25 -26.73 13.93
CA PRO A 427 -22.55 -28.05 14.48
C PRO A 427 -21.29 -28.84 14.85
N VAL A 428 -21.37 -29.67 15.90
CA VAL A 428 -20.28 -30.56 16.30
C VAL A 428 -20.40 -31.89 15.54
N HIS A 429 -19.46 -32.16 14.63
CA HIS A 429 -19.23 -33.53 14.13
C HIS A 429 -18.18 -34.23 15.00
N GLN A 430 -18.44 -35.51 15.29
CA GLN A 430 -17.61 -36.33 16.17
C GLN A 430 -16.29 -36.73 15.51
N PHE A 431 -15.19 -36.61 16.26
CA PHE A 431 -13.93 -37.30 15.98
C PHE A 431 -13.65 -38.30 17.11
N ASN A 432 -13.24 -39.51 16.74
CA ASN A 432 -13.02 -40.62 17.67
C ASN A 432 -11.51 -40.94 17.76
N PRO A 433 -10.83 -40.70 18.89
CA PRO A 433 -9.37 -40.80 18.97
C PRO A 433 -8.89 -42.25 19.16
N VAL A 434 -7.87 -42.65 18.39
CA VAL A 434 -7.18 -43.93 18.57
C VAL A 434 -6.12 -43.79 19.67
N VAL A 435 -6.07 -44.74 20.60
CA VAL A 435 -5.15 -44.72 21.76
C VAL A 435 -3.97 -45.67 21.55
N ILE A 436 -2.75 -45.14 21.65
CA ILE A 436 -1.51 -45.92 21.73
C ILE A 436 -1.12 -46.07 23.22
N ARG A 437 -0.61 -47.23 23.62
CA ARG A 437 -0.39 -47.60 25.04
C ARG A 437 1.05 -48.08 25.28
N MET A 438 1.68 -47.64 26.38
CA MET A 438 2.95 -48.19 26.91
C MET A 438 2.86 -48.39 28.44
N PRO A 439 3.68 -49.28 29.07
CA PRO A 439 3.32 -49.87 30.37
C PRO A 439 4.37 -49.80 31.52
N GLY A 440 3.88 -49.53 32.76
CA GLY A 440 4.60 -49.75 34.04
C GLY A 440 5.57 -48.63 34.46
N ARG A 441 5.95 -48.46 35.74
CA ARG A 441 5.67 -49.16 37.03
C ARG A 441 6.03 -48.19 38.20
N TRP A 442 5.63 -48.35 39.47
CA TRP A 442 4.73 -49.31 40.16
C TRP A 442 3.34 -48.62 40.40
N GLY A 443 2.51 -48.68 41.46
CA GLY A 443 2.45 -49.29 42.82
C GLY A 443 2.78 -48.29 43.97
N THR A 444 2.21 -48.38 45.19
CA THR A 444 1.39 -49.46 45.80
C THR A 444 0.23 -48.94 46.66
N GLY A 445 -0.89 -49.70 46.75
CA GLY A 445 -1.53 -49.90 48.06
C GLY A 445 -2.94 -49.39 48.34
N GLU A 446 -3.90 -49.38 47.39
CA GLU A 446 -5.32 -49.41 47.78
C GLU A 446 -6.21 -50.08 46.70
N THR A 447 -7.12 -50.95 47.12
CA THR A 447 -8.01 -51.70 46.20
C THR A 447 -9.36 -50.99 46.07
N LEU A 448 -9.35 -49.84 45.40
CA LEU A 448 -10.57 -49.14 45.02
C LEU A 448 -11.09 -49.68 43.68
N THR A 449 -12.36 -50.09 43.65
CA THR A 449 -13.08 -50.37 42.41
C THR A 449 -13.20 -49.10 41.57
N PRO A 450 -12.70 -49.06 40.32
CA PRO A 450 -12.89 -47.91 39.44
C PRO A 450 -14.32 -47.92 38.91
N ASP A 451 -15.25 -47.41 39.70
CA ASP A 451 -16.55 -46.97 39.18
C ASP A 451 -16.29 -45.90 38.11
N LEU A 452 -16.88 -46.06 36.92
CA LEU A 452 -16.70 -45.16 35.78
C LEU A 452 -17.63 -43.95 35.87
N ALA A 453 -17.83 -43.44 37.08
CA ALA A 453 -18.28 -42.09 37.33
C ALA A 453 -17.27 -41.12 36.71
N GLN A 454 -17.62 -40.55 35.56
CA GLN A 454 -16.87 -39.45 34.97
C GLN A 454 -16.70 -38.34 36.03
N PRO A 455 -15.53 -37.70 36.16
CA PRO A 455 -15.43 -36.47 36.92
C PRO A 455 -16.37 -35.45 36.27
N SER A 456 -17.49 -35.17 36.93
CA SER A 456 -18.53 -34.28 36.45
C SER A 456 -17.98 -32.85 36.40
N CYS A 457 -17.44 -32.50 35.23
CA CYS A 457 -16.77 -31.22 35.02
C CYS A 457 -17.73 -30.08 35.41
N PRO A 458 -17.36 -29.17 36.33
CA PRO A 458 -18.26 -28.16 36.90
C PRO A 458 -18.55 -26.99 35.93
N GLN A 459 -18.82 -27.30 34.66
CA GLN A 459 -19.31 -26.37 33.64
C GLN A 459 -20.64 -25.69 34.03
N ALA A 460 -21.36 -26.24 35.01
CA ALA A 460 -22.55 -25.62 35.61
C ALA A 460 -22.24 -24.47 36.59
N GLN A 461 -20.99 -24.33 37.06
CA GLN A 461 -20.59 -23.28 38.04
C GLN A 461 -19.78 -22.14 37.42
N VAL A 462 -19.07 -22.36 36.32
CA VAL A 462 -18.24 -21.31 35.68
C VAL A 462 -19.10 -20.44 34.77
N GLN A 463 -19.51 -19.26 35.26
CA GLN A 463 -20.22 -18.28 34.45
C GLN A 463 -19.31 -17.66 33.37
N PRO A 464 -19.83 -17.31 32.17
CA PRO A 464 -19.08 -16.58 31.17
C PRO A 464 -18.59 -15.23 31.70
N LEU A 465 -17.33 -14.87 31.40
CA LEU A 465 -16.68 -13.65 31.92
C LEU A 465 -17.51 -12.38 31.75
N TRP A 466 -18.22 -12.22 30.63
CA TRP A 466 -19.08 -11.05 30.36
C TRP A 466 -20.25 -10.90 31.34
N LEU A 467 -20.73 -12.00 31.92
CA LEU A 467 -21.80 -12.00 32.91
C LEU A 467 -21.27 -11.63 34.29
N GLU A 468 -20.07 -12.08 34.66
CA GLU A 468 -19.42 -11.62 35.90
C GLU A 468 -19.01 -10.15 35.82
N GLU A 469 -18.44 -9.68 34.69
CA GLU A 469 -18.25 -8.25 34.42
C GLU A 469 -19.53 -7.45 34.62
N LYS A 470 -20.66 -7.96 34.11
CA LYS A 470 -21.98 -7.33 34.25
C LYS A 470 -22.42 -7.30 35.71
N ASN A 471 -22.35 -8.43 36.40
CA ASN A 471 -22.75 -8.58 37.81
C ASN A 471 -21.95 -7.63 38.71
N ILE A 472 -20.64 -7.50 38.48
CA ILE A 472 -19.75 -6.58 39.20
C ILE A 472 -20.13 -5.12 38.92
N ILE A 473 -20.30 -4.74 37.66
CA ILE A 473 -20.64 -3.36 37.25
C ILE A 473 -22.02 -2.94 37.78
N GLU A 474 -23.04 -3.80 37.67
CA GLU A 474 -24.38 -3.49 38.17
C GLU A 474 -24.44 -3.45 39.70
N ARG A 475 -23.66 -4.30 40.39
CA ARG A 475 -23.49 -4.24 41.86
C ARG A 475 -22.82 -2.94 42.30
N ALA A 476 -21.72 -2.54 41.67
CA ALA A 476 -21.02 -1.30 41.98
C ALA A 476 -21.90 -0.06 41.75
N VAL A 477 -22.62 0.01 40.61
CA VAL A 477 -23.57 1.09 40.32
C VAL A 477 -24.71 1.13 41.34
N LYS A 478 -25.22 -0.03 41.81
CA LYS A 478 -26.25 -0.10 42.85
C LYS A 478 -25.73 0.41 44.21
N VAL A 479 -24.51 0.03 44.61
CA VAL A 479 -23.87 0.54 45.84
C VAL A 479 -23.62 2.05 45.75
N CYS A 480 -23.27 2.58 44.58
CA CYS A 480 -23.07 4.01 44.34
C CYS A 480 -24.38 4.81 44.13
N GLY A 481 -25.54 4.27 44.49
CA GLY A 481 -26.84 4.96 44.36
C GLY A 481 -27.21 5.33 42.92
N GLY A 482 -26.67 4.62 41.92
CA GLY A 482 -26.84 4.92 40.50
C GLY A 482 -25.74 5.81 39.89
N ASN A 483 -24.84 6.39 40.68
CA ASN A 483 -23.75 7.24 40.17
C ASN A 483 -22.70 6.41 39.41
N THR A 484 -22.74 6.48 38.08
CA THR A 484 -21.82 5.74 37.20
C THR A 484 -20.39 6.24 37.19
N VAL A 485 -20.12 7.49 37.61
CA VAL A 485 -18.77 8.04 37.66
C VAL A 485 -18.06 7.52 38.92
N LEU A 486 -18.76 7.56 40.06
CA LEU A 486 -18.26 6.98 41.32
C LEU A 486 -18.08 5.46 41.20
N ALA A 487 -19.04 4.75 40.59
CA ALA A 487 -18.93 3.31 40.36
C ALA A 487 -17.79 2.93 39.39
N ALA A 488 -17.44 3.80 38.45
CA ALA A 488 -16.29 3.58 37.58
C ALA A 488 -14.97 3.76 38.33
N ALA A 489 -14.87 4.80 39.17
CA ALA A 489 -13.69 5.05 40.00
C ALA A 489 -13.45 3.92 41.02
N LEU A 490 -14.49 3.43 41.70
CA LEU A 490 -14.40 2.29 42.63
C LEU A 490 -14.15 0.93 41.95
N LEU A 491 -14.21 0.87 40.62
CA LEU A 491 -13.86 -0.31 39.81
C LEU A 491 -12.56 -0.10 39.01
N GLU A 492 -11.83 1.01 39.26
CA GLU A 492 -10.59 1.38 38.57
C GLU A 492 -10.70 1.42 37.02
N VAL A 493 -11.89 1.69 36.49
CA VAL A 493 -12.18 1.77 35.04
C VAL A 493 -12.64 3.17 34.62
N SER A 494 -12.46 3.52 33.35
CA SER A 494 -12.95 4.79 32.83
C SER A 494 -14.49 4.85 32.77
N PRO A 495 -15.14 5.98 33.13
CA PRO A 495 -16.60 6.13 33.05
C PRO A 495 -17.17 5.86 31.65
N SER A 496 -16.40 6.17 30.60
CA SER A 496 -16.74 5.88 29.21
C SER A 496 -16.78 4.38 28.90
N THR A 497 -15.91 3.57 29.52
CA THR A 497 -15.95 2.10 29.40
C THR A 497 -17.20 1.53 30.05
N LEU A 498 -17.53 1.98 31.27
CA LEU A 498 -18.72 1.54 31.99
C LEU A 498 -20.01 1.92 31.24
N TYR A 499 -20.09 3.15 30.73
CA TYR A 499 -21.21 3.61 29.89
C TYR A 499 -21.33 2.78 28.60
N ARG A 500 -20.22 2.48 27.91
CA ARG A 500 -20.19 1.65 26.70
C ARG A 500 -20.70 0.23 26.96
N LYS A 501 -20.22 -0.44 28.02
CA LYS A 501 -20.66 -1.80 28.41
C LYS A 501 -22.17 -1.82 28.74
N ARG A 502 -22.66 -0.89 29.57
CA ARG A 502 -24.10 -0.78 29.88
C ARG A 502 -24.95 -0.53 28.63
N LYS A 503 -24.50 0.32 27.70
CA LYS A 503 -25.20 0.60 26.43
C LYS A 503 -25.22 -0.60 25.48
N SER A 504 -24.21 -1.49 25.50
CA SER A 504 -24.26 -2.76 24.76
C SER A 504 -25.28 -3.74 25.34
N TRP A 505 -25.37 -3.89 26.67
CA TRP A 505 -26.36 -4.81 27.27
C TRP A 505 -27.81 -4.33 27.06
N ALA A 506 -28.07 -3.02 27.16
CA ALA A 506 -29.39 -2.45 26.89
C ALA A 506 -29.87 -2.75 25.46
N ARG A 507 -28.98 -2.68 24.45
CA ARG A 507 -29.29 -3.04 23.06
C ARG A 507 -29.68 -4.52 22.90
N CYS A 508 -29.07 -5.42 23.66
CA CYS A 508 -29.44 -6.84 23.63
C CYS A 508 -30.79 -7.15 24.31
N GLN A 509 -31.33 -6.23 25.11
CA GLN A 509 -32.65 -6.39 25.75
C GLN A 509 -33.82 -5.81 24.91
N THR A 510 -33.52 -5.02 23.89
CA THR A 510 -34.54 -4.33 23.05
C THR A 510 -34.92 -5.08 21.77
N THR A 511 -34.40 -6.28 21.52
CA THR A 511 -34.83 -7.13 20.40
C THR A 511 -36.08 -7.91 20.80
N PRO A 512 -37.26 -7.70 20.16
CA PRO A 512 -38.45 -8.47 20.49
C PRO A 512 -38.28 -9.93 20.07
N THR A 513 -38.37 -10.85 21.03
CA THR A 513 -38.24 -12.29 20.78
C THR A 513 -39.36 -12.80 19.87
N ALA A 514 -39.04 -13.65 18.89
CA ALA A 514 -39.97 -14.11 17.86
C ALA A 514 -41.28 -14.76 18.37
N ALA A 515 -41.32 -15.21 19.63
CA ALA A 515 -42.54 -15.69 20.29
C ALA A 515 -43.68 -14.65 20.29
N GLY A 516 -43.37 -13.34 20.37
CA GLY A 516 -44.38 -12.28 20.41
C GLY A 516 -45.17 -12.13 19.10
N LEU A 517 -44.55 -12.39 17.94
CA LEU A 517 -45.20 -12.23 16.63
C LEU A 517 -46.17 -13.37 16.29
N MET A 518 -46.03 -14.54 16.90
CA MET A 518 -46.96 -15.66 16.68
C MET A 518 -48.26 -15.50 17.47
N ALA A 519 -48.20 -15.01 18.71
CA ALA A 519 -49.40 -14.75 19.53
C ALA A 519 -50.34 -13.73 18.85
N ALA A 520 -49.77 -12.66 18.26
CA ALA A 520 -50.53 -11.65 17.54
C ALA A 520 -51.26 -12.16 16.27
N LYS A 521 -50.89 -13.35 15.75
CA LYS A 521 -51.48 -13.93 14.54
C LYS A 521 -52.58 -14.97 14.78
N GLN A 522 -52.86 -15.35 16.02
CA GLN A 522 -53.95 -16.27 16.36
C GLN A 522 -55.20 -15.58 16.94
N VAL A 523 -55.12 -14.31 17.35
CA VAL A 523 -56.27 -13.56 17.90
C VAL A 523 -57.17 -12.97 16.80
N SER A 524 -56.66 -12.76 15.59
CA SER A 524 -57.41 -12.18 14.45
C SER A 524 -58.28 -13.17 13.67
N ALA A 525 -58.43 -14.42 14.15
CA ALA A 525 -59.14 -15.50 13.46
C ALA A 525 -60.15 -16.21 14.39
N GLY A 526 -60.90 -15.43 15.18
CA GLY A 526 -61.74 -15.98 16.25
C GLY A 526 -62.88 -15.08 16.75
N SER A 527 -63.41 -14.16 15.93
CA SER A 527 -64.66 -13.45 16.25
C SER A 527 -65.41 -13.00 15.01
N SER A 528 -66.46 -13.72 14.66
CA SER A 528 -67.55 -13.26 13.80
C SER A 528 -68.85 -13.97 14.20
N VAL A 529 -69.99 -13.31 13.98
CA VAL A 529 -71.35 -13.79 14.28
C VAL A 529 -71.71 -13.93 15.78
N ASN A 530 -72.17 -12.83 16.40
CA ASN A 530 -73.53 -12.80 16.97
C ASN A 530 -74.03 -11.38 17.30
N ARG A 531 -75.15 -10.99 16.70
CA ARG A 531 -76.07 -9.86 17.05
C ARG A 531 -75.47 -8.43 17.05
N GLY A 532 -76.21 -7.37 16.70
CA GLY A 532 -77.52 -7.30 16.01
C GLY A 532 -78.58 -6.45 16.71
N VAL A 533 -79.04 -5.42 15.97
CA VAL A 533 -80.24 -4.58 16.19
C VAL A 533 -80.12 -3.45 17.23
N GLU A 534 -80.94 -2.40 16.99
CA GLU A 534 -81.18 -1.15 17.75
C GLU A 534 -80.05 -0.08 17.60
N THR A 535 -80.22 1.08 16.93
CA THR A 535 -81.20 2.20 17.02
C THR A 535 -81.09 2.99 18.34
N GLU A 536 -81.15 4.33 18.40
CA GLU A 536 -81.68 5.33 17.45
C GLU A 536 -81.14 6.76 17.75
N THR A 537 -81.01 7.65 16.74
CA THR A 537 -80.88 9.16 16.85
C THR A 537 -79.77 9.77 17.76
N SER A 538 -79.25 10.98 17.58
CA SER A 538 -79.80 12.21 16.96
C SER A 538 -78.71 13.23 16.59
N ALA A 539 -79.00 14.09 15.59
CA ALA A 539 -78.54 15.48 15.37
C ALA A 539 -77.03 15.87 15.48
N VAL A 540 -76.46 16.73 14.62
CA VAL A 540 -76.99 17.58 13.52
C VAL A 540 -76.18 17.33 12.24
#